data_AF-A0A9D7PPK8-F1
#
_entry.id   AF-A0A9D7PPK8-F1
#
_cell.length_a   1.000
_cell.length_b   1.000
_cell.length_c   1.000
_cell.angle_alpha   90.00
_cell.angle_beta   90.00
_cell.angle_gamma   90.00
#
_symmetry.space_group_name_H-M   'P 1'
#
loop_
_entity.id
_entity.type
_entity.pdbx_description
1 polymer ?
#
loop_
_entity_poly.entity_id
_entity_poly.type
_entity_poly.pdbx_seq_one_letter_code
_entity_poly.pdbx_strand_id
1 'polypeptide(L)'
;MLRYLMGDEKAFETPDILKVNQDPNAFEYLEDELHYVIAIVYDRKAATLSDLKISISDFNQKYFQNDDLKISNIFLDQDATIPIIMIRKFDNGSKAIRYYETVKIIANNLSLPRSIMKYSPSPNRIIGSYMLPRM
;
A
#
# COMPACT_ATOMS: atom_id res chain seq x y z
N MET A 1 2.55 -4.05 12.58
CA MET A 1 1.74 -3.79 11.37
C MET A 1 1.92 -4.86 10.29
N LEU A 2 3.14 -5.14 9.83
CA LEU A 2 3.37 -6.13 8.76
C LEU A 2 2.84 -7.56 9.04
N ARG A 3 2.87 -8.01 10.31
CA ARG A 3 2.32 -9.32 10.73
C ARG A 3 0.86 -9.55 10.34
N TYR A 4 0.03 -8.50 10.30
CA TYR A 4 -1.37 -8.60 9.89
C TYR A 4 -1.52 -8.90 8.39
N LEU A 5 -0.64 -8.31 7.58
CA LEU A 5 -0.66 -8.51 6.13
C LEU A 5 -0.14 -9.90 5.73
N MET A 6 0.58 -10.60 6.62
CA MET A 6 1.17 -11.90 6.32
C MET A 6 0.26 -13.08 6.68
N GLY A 7 -0.95 -12.82 7.18
CA GLY A 7 -1.89 -13.87 7.60
C GLY A 7 -1.43 -14.65 8.83
N ASP A 8 -0.67 -14.01 9.73
CA ASP A 8 -0.32 -14.59 11.03
C ASP A 8 -1.55 -14.54 11.95
N GLU A 9 -2.14 -15.69 12.25
CA GLU A 9 -3.33 -15.82 13.11
C GLU A 9 -3.11 -15.19 14.49
N LYS A 10 -1.89 -15.32 15.04
CA LYS A 10 -1.52 -14.77 16.35
C LYS A 10 -1.40 -13.26 16.33
N ALA A 11 -1.33 -12.63 15.16
CA ALA A 11 -1.36 -11.18 15.06
C ALA A 11 -2.69 -10.63 15.60
N PHE A 12 -3.79 -11.33 15.35
CA PHE A 12 -5.15 -10.91 15.71
C PHE A 12 -5.48 -11.06 17.21
N GLU A 13 -4.64 -11.74 17.97
CA GLU A 13 -4.81 -11.96 19.43
C GLU A 13 -4.18 -10.84 20.27
N THR A 14 -3.78 -9.71 19.66
CA THR A 14 -3.18 -8.60 20.37
C THR A 14 -4.21 -7.78 21.17
N PRO A 15 -3.85 -7.23 22.35
CA PRO A 15 -4.77 -6.43 23.18
C PRO A 15 -5.44 -5.27 22.44
N ASP A 16 -4.73 -4.69 21.46
CA ASP A 16 -5.22 -3.58 20.64
C ASP A 16 -6.40 -3.99 19.74
N ILE A 17 -6.45 -5.24 19.28
CA ILE A 17 -7.54 -5.77 18.43
C ILE A 17 -8.76 -6.14 19.27
N LEU A 18 -8.54 -6.58 20.51
CA LEU A 18 -9.62 -6.82 21.46
C LEU A 18 -10.35 -5.51 21.84
N LYS A 19 -9.63 -4.38 21.90
CA LYS A 19 -10.21 -3.04 22.12
C LYS A 19 -11.07 -2.55 20.96
N VAL A 20 -10.66 -2.81 19.72
CA VAL A 20 -11.40 -2.41 18.49
C VAL A 20 -12.78 -3.05 18.41
N ASN A 21 -12.94 -4.29 18.88
CA ASN A 21 -14.24 -4.97 18.88
C ASN A 21 -15.27 -4.30 19.81
N GLN A 22 -14.84 -3.39 20.70
CA GLN A 22 -15.70 -2.73 21.69
C GLN A 22 -15.96 -1.26 21.36
N ASP A 23 -15.15 -0.62 20.51
CA ASP A 23 -15.31 0.78 20.11
C ASP A 23 -15.09 0.98 18.60
N PRO A 24 -16.14 1.30 17.81
CA PRO A 24 -16.01 1.59 16.39
C PRO A 24 -15.19 2.86 16.08
N ASN A 25 -14.86 3.69 17.07
CA ASN A 25 -13.96 4.85 16.96
C ASN A 25 -12.53 4.58 17.44
N ALA A 26 -12.14 3.32 17.64
CA ALA A 26 -10.79 2.95 18.10
C ALA A 26 -9.64 3.34 17.15
N PHE A 27 -9.96 3.91 15.98
CA PHE A 27 -9.02 4.31 14.95
C PHE A 27 -9.11 5.81 14.69
N GLU A 28 -7.96 6.50 14.76
CA GLU A 28 -7.82 7.91 14.37
C GLU A 28 -6.89 8.09 13.17
N TYR A 29 -7.34 8.80 12.14
CA TYR A 29 -6.51 9.10 10.96
C TYR A 29 -5.42 10.07 11.35
N LEU A 30 -4.18 9.57 11.33
CA LEU A 30 -3.00 10.37 11.62
C LEU A 30 -2.33 10.75 10.31
N GLU A 31 -2.63 11.95 9.85
CA GLU A 31 -2.08 12.49 8.61
C GLU A 31 -0.56 12.63 8.67
N ASP A 32 -0.02 13.13 9.78
CA ASP A 32 1.40 13.49 9.92
C ASP A 32 2.34 12.31 10.25
N GLU A 33 1.80 11.10 10.34
CA GLU A 33 2.57 9.89 10.62
C GLU A 33 3.13 9.27 9.34
N LEU A 34 3.99 8.25 9.50
CA LEU A 34 4.53 7.54 8.34
C LEU A 34 3.44 6.77 7.58
N HIS A 35 3.25 7.10 6.30
CA HIS A 35 2.32 6.40 5.41
C HIS A 35 3.05 5.45 4.45
N TYR A 36 2.29 4.50 3.90
CA TYR A 36 2.75 3.49 2.95
C TYR A 36 1.84 3.45 1.72
N VAL A 37 2.42 3.22 0.55
CA VAL A 37 1.69 2.85 -0.66
C VAL A 37 1.93 1.38 -0.96
N ILE A 38 0.87 0.63 -1.22
CA ILE A 38 0.91 -0.82 -1.43
C ILE A 38 0.46 -1.13 -2.86
N ALA A 39 1.32 -1.79 -3.63
CA ALA A 39 1.02 -2.32 -4.94
C ALA A 39 0.91 -3.85 -4.86
N ILE A 40 -0.27 -4.38 -5.18
CA ILE A 40 -0.54 -5.82 -5.19
C ILE A 40 -0.43 -6.33 -6.63
N VAL A 41 0.32 -7.41 -6.83
CA VAL A 41 0.55 -8.00 -8.14
C VAL A 41 -0.29 -9.26 -8.28
N TYR A 42 -1.35 -9.17 -9.09
CA TYR A 42 -2.19 -10.31 -9.44
C TYR A 42 -1.78 -10.88 -10.81
N ASP A 43 -1.92 -12.20 -10.97
CA ASP A 43 -1.72 -12.96 -12.22
C ASP A 43 -0.31 -12.80 -12.84
N ARG A 44 0.56 -13.79 -12.57
CA ARG A 44 1.93 -13.80 -13.09
C ARG A 44 1.96 -14.28 -14.54
N LYS A 45 1.90 -13.35 -15.49
CA LYS A 45 2.45 -13.56 -16.83
C LYS A 45 3.48 -12.49 -17.19
N ALA A 46 4.69 -12.97 -17.48
CA ALA A 46 5.86 -12.32 -18.08
C ALA A 46 6.60 -11.19 -17.34
N ALA A 47 5.98 -10.39 -16.45
CA ALA A 47 6.74 -9.45 -15.63
C ALA A 47 7.33 -10.18 -14.41
N THR A 48 8.67 -10.25 -14.30
CA THR A 48 9.27 -10.73 -13.06
C THR A 48 9.05 -9.68 -11.97
N LEU A 49 8.95 -10.10 -10.71
CA LEU A 49 8.85 -9.17 -9.56
C LEU A 49 9.99 -8.14 -9.56
N SER A 50 11.14 -8.51 -10.12
CA SER A 50 12.29 -7.64 -10.35
C SER A 50 12.01 -6.54 -11.36
N ASP A 51 11.40 -6.86 -12.51
CA ASP A 51 11.07 -5.86 -13.56
C ASP A 51 10.09 -4.81 -13.02
N LEU A 52 9.14 -5.24 -12.19
CA LEU A 52 8.20 -4.33 -11.55
C LEU A 52 8.91 -3.42 -10.53
N LYS A 53 9.84 -3.96 -9.74
CA LYS A 53 10.67 -3.15 -8.82
C LYS A 53 11.50 -2.11 -9.58
N ILE A 54 12.10 -2.49 -10.70
CA ILE A 54 12.87 -1.58 -11.56
C ILE A 54 11.95 -0.48 -12.08
N SER A 55 10.79 -0.84 -12.64
CA SER A 55 9.82 0.13 -13.17
C SER A 55 9.34 1.14 -12.11
N ILE A 56 9.10 0.67 -10.88
CA ILE A 56 8.74 1.54 -9.74
C ILE A 56 9.93 2.42 -9.34
N SER A 57 11.15 1.89 -9.34
CA SER A 57 12.36 2.66 -9.04
C SER A 57 12.57 3.79 -10.04
N ASP A 58 12.43 3.51 -11.34
CA ASP A 58 12.57 4.50 -12.41
C ASP A 58 11.47 5.58 -12.30
N PHE A 59 10.25 5.17 -11.99
CA PHE A 59 9.14 6.08 -11.72
C PHE A 59 9.44 7.00 -10.52
N ASN A 60 9.93 6.45 -9.41
CA ASN A 60 10.28 7.21 -8.22
C ASN A 60 11.41 8.20 -8.53
N GLN A 61 12.43 7.77 -9.26
CA GLN A 61 13.53 8.64 -9.67
C GLN A 61 13.05 9.78 -10.56
N LYS A 62 12.06 9.52 -11.43
CA LYS A 62 11.55 10.54 -12.36
C LYS A 62 10.66 11.59 -11.70
N TYR A 63 9.79 11.19 -10.77
CA TYR A 63 8.73 12.06 -10.23
C TYR A 63 8.87 12.39 -8.74
N PHE A 64 9.68 11.61 -8.00
CA PHE A 64 9.79 11.63 -6.54
C PHE A 64 11.25 11.55 -6.06
N GLN A 65 12.22 12.05 -6.84
CA GLN A 65 13.66 11.95 -6.54
C GLN A 65 14.06 12.50 -5.16
N ASN A 66 13.32 13.48 -4.62
CA ASN A 66 13.63 14.13 -3.35
C ASN A 66 12.94 13.47 -2.15
N ASP A 67 12.11 12.44 -2.37
CA ASP A 67 11.23 11.88 -1.33
C ASP A 67 11.86 10.66 -0.63
N ASP A 68 13.11 10.28 -0.95
CA ASP A 68 13.87 9.15 -0.36
C ASP A 68 13.04 7.86 -0.17
N LEU A 69 12.17 7.58 -1.15
CA LEU A 69 11.20 6.50 -1.07
C LEU A 69 11.90 5.14 -1.06
N LYS A 70 11.45 4.24 -0.18
CA LYS A 70 11.97 2.87 -0.11
C LYS A 70 11.02 1.86 -0.72
N ILE A 71 11.56 1.02 -1.60
CA ILE A 71 10.84 -0.10 -2.20
C ILE A 71 11.21 -1.38 -1.46
N SER A 72 10.22 -2.23 -1.24
CA SER A 72 10.39 -3.51 -0.58
C SER A 72 9.35 -4.49 -1.10
N ASN A 73 9.61 -5.79 -0.99
CA ASN A 73 8.55 -6.79 -1.17
C ASN A 73 8.20 -7.42 0.18
N ILE A 74 6.96 -7.89 0.25
CA ILE A 74 6.48 -8.87 1.23
C ILE A 74 5.55 -9.84 0.50
N PHE A 75 5.07 -10.85 1.20
CA PHE A 75 4.04 -11.74 0.70
C PHE A 75 2.80 -11.66 1.60
N LEU A 76 1.62 -11.73 1.00
CA LEU A 76 0.33 -11.59 1.69
C LEU A 76 -0.11 -12.88 2.39
N ASP A 77 0.56 -13.99 2.10
CA ASP A 77 0.21 -15.32 2.53
C ASP A 77 1.44 -16.06 3.04
N GLN A 78 1.20 -17.03 3.93
CA GLN A 78 2.26 -17.88 4.48
C GLN A 78 2.96 -18.72 3.38
N ASP A 79 2.23 -19.05 2.31
CA ASP A 79 2.73 -19.83 1.18
C ASP A 79 3.51 -18.98 0.15
N ALA A 80 3.68 -17.68 0.39
CA ALA A 80 4.42 -16.74 -0.45
C ALA A 80 3.95 -16.68 -1.92
N THR A 81 2.66 -16.90 -2.16
CA THR A 81 2.07 -16.93 -3.49
C THR A 81 1.73 -15.54 -4.02
N ILE A 82 1.32 -14.62 -3.14
CA ILE A 82 0.86 -13.28 -3.49
C ILE A 82 1.92 -12.25 -3.10
N PRO A 83 2.79 -11.83 -4.04
CA PRO A 83 3.77 -10.81 -3.77
C PRO A 83 3.11 -9.44 -3.71
N ILE A 84 3.53 -8.67 -2.71
CA ILE A 84 3.18 -7.27 -2.54
C ILE A 84 4.46 -6.46 -2.65
N ILE A 85 4.43 -5.37 -3.41
CA ILE A 85 5.46 -4.34 -3.36
C ILE A 85 4.96 -3.20 -2.50
N MET A 86 5.73 -2.84 -1.48
CA MET A 86 5.46 -1.67 -0.65
C MET A 86 6.45 -0.56 -1.01
N ILE A 87 5.90 0.64 -1.20
CA ILE A 87 6.62 1.89 -1.28
C ILE A 87 6.43 2.61 0.07
N ARG A 88 7.54 2.99 0.70
CA ARG A 88 7.61 3.44 2.09
C ARG A 88 8.33 4.78 2.22
N LYS A 89 8.29 5.33 3.43
CA LYS A 89 8.85 6.65 3.83
C LYS A 89 8.07 7.84 3.28
N PHE A 90 6.75 7.75 3.22
CA PHE A 90 5.95 8.95 3.07
C PHE A 90 5.84 9.60 4.44
N ASP A 91 6.42 10.79 4.61
CA ASP A 91 6.43 11.51 5.89
C ASP A 91 5.02 11.88 6.37
N ASN A 92 4.05 11.92 5.48
CA ASN A 92 2.65 12.19 5.80
C ASN A 92 1.71 11.62 4.71
N GLY A 93 0.41 11.62 5.02
CA GLY A 93 -0.64 11.08 4.18
C GLY A 93 -0.77 11.83 2.86
N SER A 94 -0.62 13.15 2.91
CA SER A 94 -0.63 14.02 1.72
C SER A 94 0.45 13.61 0.70
N LYS A 95 1.67 13.26 1.12
CA LYS A 95 2.73 12.74 0.22
C LYS A 95 2.37 11.38 -0.38
N ALA A 96 1.81 10.47 0.42
CA ALA A 96 1.38 9.16 -0.06
C ALA A 96 0.23 9.26 -1.08
N ILE A 97 -0.74 10.15 -0.82
CA ILE A 97 -1.86 10.42 -1.74
C ILE A 97 -1.33 11.04 -3.04
N ARG A 98 -0.45 12.04 -2.97
CA ARG A 98 0.20 12.63 -4.16
C ARG A 98 0.88 11.56 -5.01
N TYR A 99 1.57 10.61 -4.39
CA TYR A 99 2.18 9.48 -5.10
C TYR A 99 1.14 8.65 -5.85
N TYR A 100 0.07 8.23 -5.17
CA TYR A 100 -1.02 7.45 -5.76
C TYR A 100 -1.70 8.18 -6.94
N GLU A 101 -2.02 9.46 -6.77
CA GLU A 101 -2.66 10.26 -7.81
C GLU A 101 -1.76 10.42 -9.03
N THR A 102 -0.46 10.61 -8.82
CA THR A 102 0.53 10.74 -9.90
C THR A 102 0.61 9.44 -10.71
N VAL A 103 0.64 8.28 -10.03
CA VAL A 103 0.57 6.96 -10.69
C VAL A 103 -0.71 6.84 -11.52
N LYS A 104 -1.86 7.18 -10.94
CA LYS A 104 -3.18 7.10 -11.62
C LYS A 104 -3.24 7.98 -12.86
N ILE A 105 -2.76 9.23 -12.78
CA ILE A 105 -2.75 10.17 -13.90
C ILE A 105 -1.87 9.65 -15.03
N ILE A 106 -0.66 9.20 -14.71
CA ILE A 106 0.29 8.68 -15.71
C ILE A 106 -0.23 7.39 -16.36
N ALA A 107 -0.79 6.48 -15.56
CA ALA A 107 -1.38 5.24 -16.06
C ALA A 107 -2.64 5.44 -16.90
N ASN A 108 -3.36 6.56 -16.73
CA ASN A 108 -4.50 6.91 -17.58
C ASN A 108 -4.06 7.62 -18.87
N ASN A 109 -2.98 8.38 -18.84
CA ASN A 109 -2.45 9.11 -20.00
C ASN A 109 -1.63 8.23 -20.95
N LEU A 110 -1.01 7.17 -20.43
CA LEU A 110 -0.42 6.10 -21.22
C LEU A 110 -1.43 4.95 -21.25
N SER A 111 -1.85 4.50 -22.43
CA SER A 111 -2.72 3.33 -22.63
C SER A 111 -2.03 2.02 -22.18
N LEU A 112 -1.63 1.92 -20.91
CA LEU A 112 -0.99 0.74 -20.34
C LEU A 112 -2.03 -0.37 -20.17
N PRO A 113 -1.63 -1.65 -20.35
CA PRO A 113 -2.54 -2.77 -20.29
C PRO A 113 -3.33 -2.75 -18.98
N ARG A 114 -4.67 -2.84 -19.12
CA ARG A 114 -5.69 -2.74 -18.06
C ARG A 114 -5.57 -3.76 -16.91
N SER A 115 -4.50 -4.57 -16.87
CA SER A 115 -4.24 -5.58 -15.85
C SER A 115 -3.81 -5.00 -14.49
N ILE A 116 -3.41 -3.73 -14.42
CA ILE A 116 -2.94 -3.10 -13.15
C ILE A 116 -4.05 -2.34 -12.40
N MET A 117 -5.17 -1.98 -13.04
CA MET A 117 -6.20 -1.15 -12.40
C MET A 117 -7.62 -1.56 -12.80
N LYS A 118 -8.19 -2.51 -12.07
CA LYS A 118 -9.64 -2.57 -11.85
C LYS A 118 -9.92 -2.18 -10.40
N TYR A 119 -10.13 -0.90 -10.17
CA TYR A 119 -10.93 -0.45 -9.03
C TYR A 119 -11.96 0.58 -9.52
N SER A 120 -13.23 0.17 -9.48
CA SER A 120 -14.38 1.05 -9.63
C SER A 120 -14.60 1.72 -8.27
N PRO A 121 -14.55 3.06 -8.16
CA PRO A 121 -14.88 3.71 -6.91
C PRO A 121 -16.40 3.64 -6.78
N SER A 122 -16.88 2.69 -5.96
CA SER A 122 -18.19 2.85 -5.35
C SER A 122 -18.10 4.07 -4.42
N PRO A 123 -19.06 5.01 -4.45
CA PRO A 123 -18.92 6.32 -3.80
C PRO A 123 -18.79 6.30 -2.26
N ASN A 124 -18.80 5.12 -1.65
CA ASN A 124 -18.55 4.93 -0.22
C ASN A 124 -17.55 3.78 -0.01
N ARG A 125 -16.24 4.07 -0.07
CA ARG A 125 -15.19 3.33 0.63
C ARG A 125 -13.84 4.01 0.45
N ILE A 126 -13.39 4.70 1.51
CA ILE A 126 -12.00 5.13 1.65
C ILE A 126 -11.16 3.85 1.82
N ILE A 127 -10.20 3.63 0.91
CA ILE A 127 -9.28 2.50 0.97
C ILE A 127 -8.01 2.97 1.68
N GLY A 128 -7.92 2.62 2.97
CA GLY A 128 -6.67 2.28 3.64
C GLY A 128 -5.61 3.39 3.80
N SER A 129 -5.98 4.54 4.35
CA SER A 129 -5.08 5.29 5.21
C SER A 129 -5.19 4.71 6.63
N TYR A 130 -4.16 4.00 7.10
CA TYR A 130 -4.22 3.34 8.40
C TYR A 130 -3.96 4.34 9.53
N MET A 131 -4.98 4.41 10.36
CA MET A 131 -5.12 5.17 11.59
C MET A 131 -4.34 4.50 12.73
N LEU A 132 -3.51 5.23 13.49
CA LEU A 132 -2.85 4.64 14.67
C LEU A 132 -3.83 4.59 15.86
N PRO A 133 -3.68 3.60 16.76
CA PRO A 133 -4.46 3.55 17.99
C PRO A 133 -4.04 4.67 18.95
N ARG A 134 -5.04 5.31 19.59
CA ARG A 134 -4.80 6.26 20.68
C ARG A 134 -4.18 5.55 21.88
N MET A 135 -3.11 6.14 22.43
CA MET A 135 -2.48 5.75 23.69
C MET A 135 -3.39 6.02 24.88
#